data_AF-A0A958NV12-F1
#
_entry.id   AF-A0A958NV12-F1
#
_cell.length_a   1.000
_cell.length_b   1.000
_cell.length_c   1.000
_cell.angle_alpha   90.00
_cell.angle_beta   90.00
_cell.angle_gamma   90.00
#
_symmetry.space_group_name_H-M   'P 1'
#
loop_
_entity.id
_entity.type
_entity.pdbx_description
1 polymer ?
#
loop_
_entity_poly.entity_id
_entity_poly.type
_entity_poly.pdbx_seq_one_letter_code
_entity_poly.pdbx_strand_id
1 'polypeptide(L)'
;MGLLKTITATLSGSDRFSTRLADQASEAIGFREETFGPLGAGWKGGSADCPAFRNPLDEKSEHLLTYDSRTNKPVGYLRVTSAHHLLGATDPIIQSALRHFPASVHPFVTVWHWMGITSPGNEAQIRQSLCAAAYSHCLSGGKAALAVAASTPSELAEYRRLGFRPLGRVLASEIGGHALPVFLDMHGYQSLKLLDSPLYEIAKELGFPPGKIGSNWYQEFIFKNGSIDTGYTRYQAGADSTEFHSALTEGLKEGARKQLLTNALHLTCRFGETVLADSAHDTSIGIVKKGALEVYLEQDLIAVLGEGDVFGELAFILGGKRNASVRAASEDTELLVLSRKVVDTLKSTSDQLQFWRNLAALVAKRVVSANAALNDAREAKTSAAMPGTR
;
A
#
# COMPACT_ATOMS: atom_id res chain seq x y z
N MET A 1 -16.07 22.92 -14.53
CA MET A 1 -15.60 24.28 -14.89
C MET A 1 -15.22 25.15 -13.69
N GLY A 2 -15.95 25.14 -12.57
CA GLY A 2 -15.61 25.93 -11.37
C GLY A 2 -14.25 25.61 -10.76
N LEU A 3 -13.99 24.32 -10.46
CA LEU A 3 -12.72 23.85 -9.88
C LEU A 3 -11.50 24.27 -10.71
N LEU A 4 -11.59 24.14 -12.04
CA LEU A 4 -10.52 24.51 -12.96
C LEU A 4 -10.23 26.01 -12.93
N LYS A 5 -11.28 26.86 -12.99
CA LYS A 5 -11.14 28.33 -12.91
C LYS A 5 -10.49 28.77 -11.59
N THR A 6 -10.84 28.12 -10.48
CA THR A 6 -10.24 28.43 -9.17
C THR A 6 -8.77 28.01 -9.10
N ILE A 7 -8.40 26.84 -9.65
CA ILE A 7 -7.01 26.37 -9.71
C ILE A 7 -6.16 27.34 -10.51
N THR A 8 -6.61 27.73 -11.71
CA THR A 8 -5.88 28.66 -12.57
C THR A 8 -5.67 30.04 -11.91
N ALA A 9 -6.63 30.52 -11.12
CA ALA A 9 -6.52 31.80 -10.40
C ALA A 9 -5.56 31.78 -9.20
N THR A 10 -5.32 30.60 -8.60
CA THR A 10 -4.39 30.45 -7.45
C THR A 10 -2.95 30.28 -7.92
N LEU A 11 -2.73 29.73 -9.12
CA LEU A 11 -1.41 29.42 -9.68
C LEU A 11 -0.75 30.59 -10.44
N SER A 12 -1.49 31.63 -10.82
CA SER A 12 -0.97 32.75 -11.64
C SER A 12 -0.09 33.75 -10.88
N GLY A 13 0.40 33.42 -9.68
CA GLY A 13 1.11 34.36 -8.79
C GLY A 13 2.54 33.96 -8.38
N SER A 14 3.10 32.86 -8.88
CA SER A 14 4.34 32.29 -8.36
C SER A 14 5.43 32.20 -9.43
N ASP A 15 6.29 33.21 -9.50
CA ASP A 15 7.56 33.12 -10.20
C ASP A 15 8.64 33.66 -9.28
N ARG A 16 9.65 32.81 -9.03
CA ARG A 16 10.85 32.97 -8.16
C ARG A 16 10.73 32.37 -6.76
N PHE A 17 11.88 31.86 -6.32
CA PHE A 17 12.20 31.22 -5.03
C PHE A 17 12.11 29.70 -4.99
N SER A 18 13.06 29.00 -5.61
CA SER A 18 13.33 27.59 -5.29
C SER A 18 14.82 27.27 -5.39
N THR A 19 15.44 26.94 -4.25
CA THR A 19 16.58 26.00 -4.12
C THR A 19 17.16 25.97 -2.70
N ARG A 20 17.03 27.04 -1.91
CA ARG A 20 17.78 27.19 -0.63
C ARG A 20 17.12 26.64 0.64
N LEU A 21 15.82 26.32 0.61
CA LEU A 21 15.03 26.02 1.83
C LEU A 21 14.88 24.53 2.12
N ALA A 22 14.93 23.66 1.09
CA ALA A 22 14.99 22.22 1.30
C ALA A 22 16.23 21.82 2.13
N ASP A 23 17.37 22.48 1.86
CA ASP A 23 18.62 22.29 2.60
C ASP A 23 18.54 22.68 4.09
N GLN A 24 17.70 23.66 4.46
CA GLN A 24 17.56 24.13 5.85
C GLN A 24 16.58 23.29 6.68
N ALA A 25 15.52 22.75 6.07
CA ALA A 25 14.63 21.79 6.72
C ALA A 25 15.34 20.43 6.97
N SER A 26 16.23 20.05 6.04
CA SER A 26 17.15 18.91 6.12
C SER A 26 18.04 18.93 7.39
N GLU A 27 18.68 20.07 7.70
CA GLU A 27 19.64 20.17 8.81
C GLU A 27 19.03 19.96 10.20
N ALA A 28 17.75 20.29 10.40
CA ALA A 28 17.06 20.14 11.69
C ALA A 28 16.71 18.68 12.04
N ILE A 29 16.68 17.78 11.06
CA ILE A 29 16.25 16.37 11.23
C ILE A 29 17.41 15.39 10.97
N GLY A 30 18.59 15.87 10.59
CA GLY A 30 19.76 15.04 10.34
C GLY A 30 19.67 14.22 9.04
N PHE A 31 18.87 14.70 8.08
CA PHE A 31 18.79 14.11 6.75
C PHE A 31 19.02 15.18 5.67
N ARG A 32 19.57 14.82 4.51
CA ARG A 32 19.69 15.71 3.33
C ARG A 32 18.74 15.24 2.24
N GLU A 33 18.02 16.15 1.58
CA GLU A 33 17.18 15.80 0.43
C GLU A 33 17.76 16.30 -0.90
N GLU A 34 17.69 15.47 -1.95
CA GLU A 34 18.07 15.87 -3.31
C GLU A 34 16.97 15.48 -4.31
N THR A 35 16.67 16.41 -5.23
CA THR A 35 15.76 16.18 -6.34
C THR A 35 16.56 15.78 -7.57
N PHE A 36 16.21 14.65 -8.17
CA PHE A 36 16.80 14.19 -9.42
C PHE A 36 15.80 14.34 -10.57
N GLY A 37 16.31 14.65 -11.76
CA GLY A 37 15.57 14.51 -13.03
C GLY A 37 15.18 13.05 -13.30
N PRO A 38 14.80 12.67 -14.53
CA PRO A 38 14.48 11.26 -14.82
C PRO A 38 15.67 10.39 -14.41
N LEU A 39 15.48 9.58 -13.37
CA LEU A 39 16.54 8.71 -12.88
C LEU A 39 16.66 7.56 -13.86
N GLY A 40 17.52 7.72 -14.87
CA GLY A 40 18.18 6.57 -15.46
C GLY A 40 18.94 5.84 -14.35
N ALA A 41 18.46 4.65 -13.99
CA ALA A 41 19.05 3.69 -13.06
C ALA A 41 19.72 4.29 -11.79
N GLY A 42 18.99 4.37 -10.67
CA GLY A 42 19.67 4.66 -9.42
C GLY A 42 18.80 4.82 -8.19
N TRP A 43 18.29 3.72 -7.62
CA TRP A 43 18.47 3.50 -6.18
C TRP A 43 18.29 2.03 -5.77
N LYS A 44 19.34 1.47 -5.20
CA LYS A 44 19.31 0.31 -4.31
C LYS A 44 20.30 0.58 -3.21
N GLY A 45 19.93 0.31 -1.96
CA GLY A 45 20.92 0.08 -0.89
C GLY A 45 21.81 -1.17 -1.11
N GLY A 46 22.07 -1.57 -2.35
CA GLY A 46 22.78 -2.77 -2.82
C GLY A 46 23.06 -2.67 -4.32
N SER A 47 23.93 -3.52 -4.88
CA SER A 47 24.52 -3.38 -6.23
C SER A 47 23.55 -3.13 -7.41
N ALA A 48 24.10 -2.54 -8.47
CA ALA A 48 23.49 -2.02 -9.70
C ALA A 48 22.58 -2.98 -10.52
N ASP A 49 22.39 -4.23 -10.08
CA ASP A 49 21.63 -5.25 -10.80
C ASP A 49 20.29 -5.59 -10.10
N CYS A 50 19.37 -4.62 -9.91
CA CYS A 50 17.95 -4.99 -9.65
C CYS A 50 17.16 -5.00 -10.94
N PRO A 51 16.43 -6.09 -11.23
CA PRO A 51 15.39 -6.08 -12.24
C PRO A 51 14.19 -5.16 -11.91
N ALA A 52 14.11 -4.58 -10.71
CA ALA A 52 12.92 -3.87 -10.21
C ALA A 52 12.77 -2.40 -10.64
N PHE A 53 13.69 -1.85 -11.45
CA PHE A 53 13.73 -0.42 -11.76
C PHE A 53 13.98 -0.12 -13.25
N ARG A 54 13.14 -0.67 -14.11
CA ARG A 54 12.78 -0.03 -15.38
C ARG A 54 11.27 0.13 -15.40
N ASN A 55 10.75 1.16 -14.74
CA ASN A 55 9.36 1.54 -14.94
C ASN A 55 9.33 2.58 -16.07
N PRO A 56 8.56 2.37 -17.16
CA PRO A 56 8.40 3.39 -18.21
C PRO A 56 7.95 4.77 -17.68
N LEU A 57 7.38 4.81 -16.46
CA LEU A 57 7.00 6.04 -15.77
C LEU A 57 8.18 6.80 -15.16
N ASP A 58 9.37 6.19 -14.99
CA ASP A 58 10.56 6.86 -14.44
C ASP A 58 10.95 8.09 -15.26
N GLU A 59 10.89 8.00 -16.59
CA GLU A 59 11.18 9.13 -17.49
C GLU A 59 10.19 10.30 -17.35
N LYS A 60 9.00 10.03 -16.82
CA LYS A 60 7.90 10.99 -16.64
C LYS A 60 7.74 11.44 -15.19
N SER A 61 8.67 11.03 -14.33
CA SER A 61 8.61 11.23 -12.88
C SER A 61 9.80 12.03 -12.38
N GLU A 62 9.59 12.70 -11.27
CA GLU A 62 10.62 13.32 -10.47
C GLU A 62 10.89 12.44 -9.25
N HIS A 63 12.13 12.42 -8.81
CA HIS A 63 12.59 11.51 -7.76
C HIS A 63 13.24 12.28 -6.63
N LEU A 64 12.78 11.97 -5.41
CA LEU A 64 13.27 12.58 -4.19
C LEU A 64 14.00 11.52 -3.39
N LEU A 65 15.24 11.81 -3.01
CA LEU A 65 16.06 10.95 -2.17
C LEU A 65 16.32 11.65 -0.83
N THR A 66 16.22 10.88 0.25
CA THR A 66 16.61 11.29 1.60
C THR A 66 17.88 10.54 1.99
N TYR A 67 18.89 11.26 2.46
CA TYR A 67 20.18 10.74 2.89
C TYR A 67 20.36 10.90 4.39
N ASP A 68 20.95 9.92 5.05
CA ASP A 68 21.43 10.06 6.42
C ASP A 68 22.63 11.04 6.44
N SER A 69 22.49 12.18 7.10
CA SER A 69 23.51 13.24 7.09
C SER A 69 24.84 12.82 7.73
N ARG A 70 24.87 11.78 8.56
CA ARG A 70 26.11 11.27 9.16
C ARG A 70 26.88 10.37 8.23
N THR A 71 26.17 9.50 7.49
CA THR A 71 26.79 8.48 6.65
C THR A 71 26.80 8.85 5.17
N ASN A 72 26.06 9.89 4.80
CA ASN A 72 25.74 10.30 3.43
C ASN A 72 25.20 9.14 2.58
N LYS A 73 24.60 8.13 3.22
CA LYS A 73 23.95 7.02 2.54
C LYS A 73 22.49 7.36 2.31
N PRO A 74 21.95 7.08 1.12
CA PRO A 74 20.53 7.21 0.90
C PRO A 74 19.76 6.21 1.77
N VAL A 75 18.73 6.69 2.44
CA VAL A 75 17.89 5.93 3.40
C VAL A 75 16.42 5.95 3.03
N GLY A 76 16.03 6.82 2.08
CA GLY A 76 14.66 6.94 1.60
C GLY A 76 14.60 7.40 0.16
N TYR A 77 13.52 7.02 -0.51
CA TYR A 77 13.19 7.42 -1.87
C TYR A 77 11.68 7.63 -2.00
N LEU A 78 11.28 8.63 -2.78
CA LEU A 78 9.90 8.86 -3.18
C LEU A 78 9.83 9.27 -4.65
N ARG A 79 8.91 8.65 -5.40
CA ARG A 79 8.59 9.04 -6.77
C ARG A 79 7.39 9.98 -6.78
N VAL A 80 7.53 11.09 -7.49
CA VAL A 80 6.45 12.06 -7.72
C VAL A 80 6.18 12.12 -9.22
N THR A 81 4.94 11.86 -9.61
CA THR A 81 4.53 11.86 -11.03
C THR A 81 3.28 12.70 -11.18
N SER A 82 3.20 13.54 -12.20
CA SER A 82 1.95 14.23 -12.49
C SER A 82 0.88 13.24 -12.97
N ALA A 83 -0.36 13.39 -12.51
CA ALA A 83 -1.45 12.45 -12.78
C ALA A 83 -1.74 12.29 -14.28
N HIS A 84 -1.52 13.33 -15.09
CA HIS A 84 -1.72 13.23 -16.54
C HIS A 84 -0.78 12.21 -17.22
N HIS A 85 0.40 11.94 -16.65
CA HIS A 85 1.31 10.90 -17.12
C HIS A 85 0.91 9.48 -16.66
N LEU A 86 -0.03 9.38 -15.72
CA LEU A 86 -0.51 8.14 -15.14
C LEU A 86 -1.87 7.71 -15.70
N LEU A 87 -2.39 8.42 -16.71
CA LEU A 87 -3.60 8.02 -17.42
C LEU A 87 -3.31 6.75 -18.21
N GLY A 88 -3.77 5.62 -17.69
CA GLY A 88 -3.49 4.28 -18.21
C GLY A 88 -2.52 3.45 -17.38
N ALA A 89 -2.06 3.94 -16.21
CA ALA A 89 -1.37 3.10 -15.24
C ALA A 89 -2.27 1.93 -14.83
N THR A 90 -1.71 0.72 -14.70
CA THR A 90 -2.43 -0.50 -14.31
C THR A 90 -2.63 -0.61 -12.79
N ASP A 91 -1.78 0.07 -12.01
CA ASP A 91 -1.82 0.06 -10.56
C ASP A 91 -3.22 0.44 -10.01
N PRO A 92 -3.92 -0.49 -9.31
CA PRO A 92 -5.26 -0.28 -8.80
C PRO A 92 -5.38 0.90 -7.83
N ILE A 93 -4.33 1.19 -7.06
CA ILE A 93 -4.32 2.29 -6.09
C ILE A 93 -4.30 3.63 -6.84
N ILE A 94 -3.45 3.74 -7.87
CA ILE A 94 -3.38 4.93 -8.72
C ILE A 94 -4.69 5.13 -9.47
N GLN A 95 -5.22 4.08 -10.12
CA GLN A 95 -6.52 4.15 -10.81
C GLN A 95 -7.65 4.55 -9.87
N SER A 96 -7.72 3.91 -8.70
CA SER A 96 -8.74 4.20 -7.70
C SER A 96 -8.64 5.63 -7.18
N ALA A 97 -7.44 6.20 -7.07
CA ALA A 97 -7.31 7.58 -6.65
C ALA A 97 -7.67 8.57 -7.76
N LEU A 98 -7.17 8.35 -8.98
CA LEU A 98 -7.32 9.29 -10.09
C LEU A 98 -8.75 9.38 -10.63
N ARG A 99 -9.55 8.31 -10.51
CA ARG A 99 -10.97 8.32 -10.92
C ARG A 99 -11.82 9.36 -10.20
N HIS A 100 -11.40 9.81 -9.01
CA HIS A 100 -12.13 10.81 -8.24
C HIS A 100 -11.93 12.24 -8.79
N PHE A 101 -10.91 12.45 -9.62
CA PHE A 101 -10.56 13.74 -10.19
C PHE A 101 -10.99 13.81 -11.67
N PRO A 102 -11.68 14.88 -12.11
CA PRO A 102 -11.99 15.06 -13.52
C PRO A 102 -10.72 15.27 -14.35
N ALA A 103 -10.72 14.82 -15.61
CA ALA A 103 -9.56 14.89 -16.50
C ALA A 103 -8.94 16.29 -16.60
N SER A 104 -9.78 17.33 -16.55
CA SER A 104 -9.33 18.72 -16.62
C SER A 104 -8.39 19.13 -15.48
N VAL A 105 -8.47 18.51 -14.30
CA VAL A 105 -7.62 18.87 -13.15
C VAL A 105 -6.38 18.01 -13.00
N HIS A 106 -6.24 16.91 -13.75
CA HIS A 106 -5.09 16.00 -13.68
C HIS A 106 -3.73 16.69 -13.87
N PRO A 107 -3.57 17.73 -14.72
CA PRO A 107 -2.29 18.47 -14.79
C PRO A 107 -1.85 19.11 -13.46
N PHE A 108 -2.78 19.33 -12.53
CA PHE A 108 -2.55 19.95 -11.22
C PHE A 108 -2.59 18.93 -10.07
N VAL A 109 -2.64 17.63 -10.38
CA VAL A 109 -2.59 16.55 -9.40
C VAL A 109 -1.24 15.86 -9.54
N THR A 110 -0.54 15.68 -8.42
CA THR A 110 0.66 14.83 -8.34
C THR A 110 0.36 13.57 -7.57
N VAL A 111 0.87 12.44 -8.04
CA VAL A 111 0.82 11.16 -7.36
C VAL A 111 2.20 10.86 -6.79
N TRP A 112 2.25 10.67 -5.48
CA TRP A 112 3.41 10.30 -4.68
C TRP A 112 3.35 8.81 -4.47
N HIS A 113 4.18 8.06 -5.18
CA HIS A 113 4.12 6.60 -5.20
C HIS A 113 5.52 6.00 -5.08
N TRP A 114 5.56 4.70 -4.85
CA TRP A 114 6.81 3.94 -4.72
C TRP A 114 7.74 4.52 -3.65
N MET A 115 7.19 4.84 -2.48
CA MET A 115 8.00 5.25 -1.35
C MET A 115 8.78 4.04 -0.80
N GLY A 116 10.10 4.12 -0.82
CA GLY A 116 10.99 3.10 -0.25
C GLY A 116 11.79 3.68 0.90
N ILE A 117 11.88 2.95 2.01
CA ILE A 117 12.69 3.33 3.18
C ILE A 117 13.56 2.14 3.59
N THR A 118 14.86 2.38 3.76
CA THR A 118 15.86 1.32 4.03
C THR A 118 16.57 1.47 5.37
N SER A 119 16.11 2.36 6.25
CA SER A 119 16.67 2.57 7.59
C SER A 119 15.66 2.15 8.67
N PRO A 120 15.76 0.91 9.20
CA PRO A 120 14.86 0.43 10.25
C PRO A 120 14.97 1.27 11.52
N GLY A 121 13.83 1.52 12.17
CA GLY A 121 13.72 2.30 13.41
C GLY A 121 13.54 3.81 13.18
N ASN A 122 13.79 4.31 11.97
CA ASN A 122 13.63 5.72 11.59
C ASN A 122 12.56 5.93 10.51
N GLU A 123 11.70 4.94 10.28
CA GLU A 123 10.77 4.95 9.13
C GLU A 123 9.83 6.16 9.16
N ALA A 124 9.32 6.52 10.34
CA ALA A 124 8.42 7.65 10.50
C ALA A 124 9.11 8.99 10.21
N GLN A 125 10.34 9.22 10.71
CA GLN A 125 11.09 10.45 10.45
C GLN A 125 11.46 10.58 8.97
N ILE A 126 11.92 9.49 8.34
CA ILE A 126 12.30 9.50 6.92
C ILE A 126 11.08 9.74 6.05
N ARG A 127 9.94 9.11 6.36
CA ARG A 127 8.67 9.36 5.67
C ARG A 127 8.26 10.82 5.77
N GLN A 128 8.35 11.41 6.96
CA GLN A 128 8.05 12.83 7.17
C GLN A 128 8.97 13.73 6.34
N SER A 129 10.29 13.46 6.34
CA SER A 129 11.27 14.18 5.52
C SER A 129 10.94 14.07 4.01
N LEU A 130 10.68 12.86 3.50
CA LEU A 130 10.30 12.64 2.09
C LEU A 130 8.99 13.38 1.74
N CYS A 131 7.97 13.32 2.59
CA CYS A 131 6.71 14.03 2.38
C CYS A 131 6.91 15.56 2.44
N ALA A 132 7.77 16.06 3.32
CA ALA A 132 8.10 17.48 3.41
C ALA A 132 8.84 17.97 2.16
N ALA A 133 9.82 17.20 1.68
CA ALA A 133 10.53 17.48 0.44
C ALA A 133 9.59 17.46 -0.77
N ALA A 134 8.72 16.44 -0.86
CA ALA A 134 7.72 16.37 -1.92
C ALA A 134 6.72 17.51 -1.87
N TYR A 135 6.28 17.89 -0.67
CA TYR A 135 5.40 19.02 -0.46
C TYR A 135 6.04 20.32 -0.97
N SER A 136 7.25 20.62 -0.49
CA SER A 136 8.02 21.80 -0.87
C SER A 136 8.29 21.86 -2.38
N HIS A 137 8.72 20.73 -2.95
CA HIS A 137 9.03 20.61 -4.38
C HIS A 137 7.81 20.83 -5.27
N CYS A 138 6.69 20.15 -4.96
CA CYS A 138 5.45 20.27 -5.74
C CYS A 138 4.85 21.67 -5.67
N LEU A 139 4.89 22.28 -4.48
CA LEU A 139 4.36 23.63 -4.25
C LEU A 139 5.24 24.68 -4.96
N SER A 140 6.56 24.61 -4.80
CA SER A 140 7.53 25.51 -5.43
C SER A 140 7.50 25.45 -6.96
N GLY A 141 7.24 24.27 -7.53
CA GLY A 141 7.12 24.11 -8.97
C GLY A 141 5.81 24.64 -9.57
N GLY A 142 4.84 25.08 -8.75
CA GLY A 142 3.49 25.41 -9.21
C GLY A 142 2.74 24.23 -9.83
N LYS A 143 3.23 23.00 -9.62
CA LYS A 143 2.83 21.79 -10.36
C LYS A 143 1.68 21.03 -9.71
N ALA A 144 1.27 21.36 -8.48
CA ALA A 144 0.25 20.58 -7.78
C ALA A 144 -0.63 21.42 -6.85
N ALA A 145 -1.94 21.37 -7.09
CA ALA A 145 -2.93 21.76 -6.08
C ALA A 145 -3.26 20.60 -5.13
N LEU A 146 -3.00 19.36 -5.57
CA LEU A 146 -3.44 18.14 -4.90
C LEU A 146 -2.36 17.07 -4.99
N ALA A 147 -2.10 16.38 -3.88
CA ALA A 147 -1.23 15.20 -3.86
C ALA A 147 -2.01 13.95 -3.47
N VAL A 148 -1.73 12.84 -4.15
CA VAL A 148 -2.25 11.51 -3.81
C VAL A 148 -1.09 10.62 -3.41
N ALA A 149 -1.22 9.85 -2.33
CA ALA A 149 -0.24 8.84 -1.97
C ALA A 149 -0.89 7.48 -1.67
N ALA A 150 -0.08 6.43 -1.62
CA ALA A 150 -0.45 5.12 -1.12
C ALA A 150 0.04 4.98 0.33
N SER A 151 -0.87 4.78 1.27
CA SER A 151 -0.56 4.58 2.69
C SER A 151 -0.89 3.16 3.12
N THR A 152 0.04 2.44 3.73
CA THR A 152 -0.34 1.17 4.38
C THR A 152 -1.23 1.48 5.58
N PRO A 153 -2.16 0.58 5.98
CA PRO A 153 -3.07 0.88 7.09
C PRO A 153 -2.37 1.20 8.42
N SER A 154 -1.17 0.63 8.65
CA SER A 154 -0.34 0.93 9.82
C SER A 154 0.21 2.37 9.83
N GLU A 155 0.39 2.98 8.67
CA GLU A 155 1.00 4.31 8.51
C GLU A 155 -0.04 5.43 8.46
N LEU A 156 -1.33 5.09 8.35
CA LEU A 156 -2.39 6.08 8.13
C LEU A 156 -2.45 7.18 9.19
N ALA A 157 -2.12 6.87 10.45
CA ALA A 157 -2.06 7.86 11.51
C ALA A 157 -0.96 8.91 11.28
N GLU A 158 0.20 8.49 10.74
CA GLU A 158 1.30 9.39 10.37
C GLU A 158 0.90 10.27 9.19
N TYR A 159 0.36 9.68 8.13
CA TYR A 159 -0.17 10.42 6.99
C TYR A 159 -1.24 11.44 7.40
N ARG A 160 -2.15 11.09 8.32
CA ARG A 160 -3.16 12.02 8.84
C ARG A 160 -2.57 13.22 9.58
N ARG A 161 -1.47 13.05 10.33
CA ARG A 161 -0.72 14.14 10.97
C ARG A 161 -0.06 15.06 9.94
N LEU A 162 0.35 14.51 8.80
CA LEU A 162 0.85 15.28 7.66
C LEU A 162 -0.26 16.00 6.87
N GLY A 163 -1.54 15.83 7.23
CA GLY A 163 -2.66 16.46 6.52
C GLY A 163 -3.36 15.56 5.51
N PHE A 164 -2.87 14.34 5.29
CA PHE A 164 -3.51 13.43 4.35
C PHE A 164 -4.86 12.91 4.86
N ARG A 165 -5.72 12.55 3.90
CA ARG A 165 -7.09 12.07 4.12
C ARG A 165 -7.41 10.88 3.20
N PRO A 166 -8.14 9.85 3.66
CA PRO A 166 -8.51 8.71 2.81
C PRO A 166 -9.34 9.10 1.57
N LEU A 167 -9.10 8.44 0.44
CA LEU A 167 -9.88 8.59 -0.80
C LEU A 167 -10.75 7.38 -1.15
N GLY A 168 -10.68 6.29 -0.38
CA GLY A 168 -11.43 5.08 -0.70
C GLY A 168 -11.09 3.94 0.23
N ARG A 169 -11.04 2.74 -0.33
CA ARG A 169 -10.75 1.47 0.37
C ARG A 169 -9.27 1.09 0.25
N VAL A 170 -8.81 0.24 1.15
CA VAL A 170 -7.55 -0.48 1.01
C VAL A 170 -7.63 -1.40 -0.20
N LEU A 171 -6.59 -1.40 -1.03
CA LEU A 171 -6.48 -2.21 -2.24
C LEU A 171 -5.17 -2.99 -2.22
N ALA A 172 -5.19 -4.16 -2.87
CA ALA A 172 -3.97 -4.89 -3.17
C ALA A 172 -3.12 -4.12 -4.18
N SER A 173 -1.81 -4.03 -3.90
CA SER A 173 -0.84 -3.38 -4.78
C SER A 173 -0.21 -4.38 -5.75
N GLU A 174 0.05 -3.96 -6.99
CA GLU A 174 0.77 -4.79 -7.99
C GLU A 174 2.21 -5.07 -7.56
N ILE A 175 2.85 -4.14 -6.86
CA ILE A 175 4.21 -4.32 -6.32
C ILE A 175 4.22 -5.11 -5.00
N GLY A 176 3.04 -5.36 -4.42
CA GLY A 176 2.87 -6.15 -3.20
C GLY A 176 2.35 -5.37 -2.00
N GLY A 177 1.65 -6.09 -1.11
CA GLY A 177 1.05 -5.53 0.08
C GLY A 177 -0.29 -4.84 -0.19
N HIS A 178 -0.75 -4.10 0.82
CA HIS A 178 -2.05 -3.44 0.82
C HIS A 178 -1.86 -1.97 1.13
N ALA A 179 -2.48 -1.10 0.33
CA ALA A 179 -2.42 0.33 0.56
C ALA A 179 -3.76 1.02 0.33
N LEU A 180 -3.94 2.09 1.07
CA LEU A 180 -5.07 3.00 1.03
C LEU A 180 -4.67 4.24 0.21
N PRO A 181 -5.40 4.59 -0.86
CA PRO A 181 -5.21 5.88 -1.50
C PRO A 181 -5.57 7.00 -0.53
N VAL A 182 -4.65 7.95 -0.36
CA VAL A 182 -4.82 9.12 0.50
C VAL A 182 -4.54 10.40 -0.28
N PHE A 183 -5.11 11.50 0.17
CA PHE A 183 -5.14 12.81 -0.47
C PHE A 183 -4.62 13.90 0.45
N LEU A 184 -3.84 14.83 -0.10
CA LEU A 184 -3.39 16.05 0.56
C LEU A 184 -3.79 17.27 -0.29
N ASP A 185 -4.44 18.24 0.35
CA ASP A 185 -4.65 19.58 -0.22
C ASP A 185 -3.37 20.39 -0.05
N MET A 186 -2.67 20.63 -1.16
CA MET A 186 -1.36 21.29 -1.14
C MET A 186 -1.45 22.74 -0.67
N HIS A 187 -2.62 23.38 -0.83
CA HIS A 187 -2.87 24.76 -0.39
C HIS A 187 -3.71 24.84 0.89
N GLY A 188 -3.96 23.70 1.55
CA GLY A 188 -4.84 23.55 2.72
C GLY A 188 -4.27 24.11 4.03
N TYR A 189 -3.79 25.35 4.02
CA TYR A 189 -3.04 25.97 5.12
C TYR A 189 -3.75 25.90 6.49
N GLN A 190 -5.06 26.19 6.51
CA GLN A 190 -5.85 26.14 7.75
C GLN A 190 -5.95 24.72 8.31
N SER A 191 -6.10 23.72 7.44
CA SER A 191 -6.15 22.32 7.86
C SER A 191 -4.80 21.84 8.39
N LEU A 192 -3.70 22.22 7.75
CA LEU A 192 -2.35 21.92 8.23
C LEU A 192 -2.09 22.56 9.60
N LYS A 193 -2.50 23.83 9.80
CA LYS A 193 -2.39 24.54 11.08
C LYS A 193 -3.15 23.84 12.21
N LEU A 194 -4.41 23.47 11.96
CA LEU A 194 -5.26 22.84 12.96
C LEU A 194 -4.75 21.45 13.38
N LEU A 195 -4.01 20.77 12.50
CA LEU A 195 -3.41 19.48 12.76
C LEU A 195 -2.04 19.56 13.45
N ASP A 196 -1.51 20.77 13.65
CA ASP A 196 -0.11 20.98 14.03
C ASP A 196 0.85 20.22 13.09
N SER A 197 0.54 20.27 11.80
CA SER A 197 1.26 19.51 10.79
C SER A 197 2.64 20.12 10.54
N PRO A 198 3.72 19.33 10.43
CA PRO A 198 5.04 19.86 10.08
C PRO A 198 5.07 20.52 8.69
N LEU A 199 4.13 20.17 7.81
CA LEU A 199 4.01 20.81 6.48
C LEU A 199 3.52 22.26 6.57
N TYR A 200 2.92 22.67 7.69
CA TYR A 200 2.41 24.02 7.88
C TYR A 200 3.52 25.08 7.88
N GLU A 201 4.64 24.83 8.57
CA GLU A 201 5.75 25.78 8.60
C GLU A 201 6.39 25.90 7.21
N ILE A 202 6.52 24.79 6.47
CA ILE A 202 6.99 24.81 5.08
C ILE A 202 6.06 25.67 4.20
N ALA A 203 4.74 25.46 4.30
CA ALA A 203 3.75 26.24 3.56
C ALA A 203 3.83 27.74 3.87
N LYS A 204 4.03 28.07 5.16
CA LYS A 204 4.14 29.44 5.67
C LYS A 204 5.41 30.13 5.18
N GLU A 205 6.55 29.44 5.22
CA GLU A 205 7.85 29.95 4.77
C GLU A 205 7.87 30.20 3.27
N LEU A 206 7.29 29.30 2.49
CA LEU A 206 7.21 29.44 1.04
C LEU A 206 6.24 30.56 0.60
N GLY A 207 5.43 31.10 1.51
CA GLY A 207 4.60 32.28 1.25
C GLY A 207 3.47 32.07 0.23
N PHE A 208 3.10 30.83 -0.06
CA PHE A 208 2.02 30.53 -1.02
C PHE A 208 0.68 31.01 -0.48
N PRO A 209 -0.18 31.62 -1.33
CA PRO A 209 -1.47 32.11 -0.90
C PRO A 209 -2.33 30.93 -0.43
N PRO A 210 -3.06 31.07 0.70
CA PRO A 210 -3.96 30.03 1.17
C PRO A 210 -5.04 29.78 0.12
N GLY A 211 -5.19 28.52 -0.28
CA GLY A 211 -6.20 28.05 -1.21
C GLY A 211 -7.25 27.22 -0.48
N LYS A 212 -8.48 27.19 -1.00
CA LYS A 212 -9.55 26.32 -0.49
C LYS A 212 -9.99 25.26 -1.48
N ILE A 213 -9.26 25.12 -2.59
CA ILE A 213 -9.67 24.29 -3.73
C ILE A 213 -9.73 22.82 -3.33
N GLY A 214 -8.63 22.28 -2.82
CA GLY A 214 -8.57 20.87 -2.43
C GLY A 214 -9.50 20.57 -1.27
N SER A 215 -9.53 21.47 -0.28
CA SER A 215 -10.41 21.38 0.89
C SER A 215 -11.89 21.40 0.49
N ASN A 216 -12.33 22.33 -0.37
CA ASN A 216 -13.70 22.39 -0.86
C ASN A 216 -14.06 21.16 -1.68
N TRP A 217 -13.17 20.73 -2.58
CA TRP A 217 -13.37 19.50 -3.36
C TRP A 217 -13.53 18.29 -2.45
N TYR A 218 -12.68 18.14 -1.42
CA TYR A 218 -12.75 17.01 -0.51
C TYR A 218 -14.03 17.05 0.34
N GLN A 219 -14.48 18.24 0.77
CA GLN A 219 -15.76 18.40 1.45
C GLN A 219 -16.95 17.99 0.55
N GLU A 220 -16.96 18.42 -0.71
CA GLU A 220 -17.97 17.97 -1.68
C GLU A 220 -17.90 16.46 -1.94
N PHE A 221 -16.69 15.90 -2.00
CA PHE A 221 -16.47 14.46 -2.16
C PHE A 221 -17.06 13.68 -0.97
N ILE A 222 -16.78 14.10 0.26
CA ILE A 222 -17.38 13.52 1.48
C ILE A 222 -18.89 13.72 1.49
N PHE A 223 -19.40 14.91 1.16
CA PHE A 223 -20.83 15.18 1.11
C PHE A 223 -21.57 14.24 0.15
N LYS A 224 -20.99 13.94 -1.02
CA LYS A 224 -21.57 13.03 -2.01
C LYS A 224 -21.47 11.56 -1.63
N ASN A 225 -20.40 11.15 -0.94
CA ASN A 225 -20.11 9.74 -0.66
C ASN A 225 -20.42 9.31 0.78
N GLY A 226 -20.78 10.26 1.66
CA GLY A 226 -20.90 10.02 3.10
C GLY A 226 -19.53 9.77 3.75
N SER A 227 -19.48 8.84 4.71
CA SER A 227 -18.22 8.42 5.32
C SER A 227 -17.39 7.58 4.35
N ILE A 228 -16.08 7.85 4.26
CA ILE A 228 -15.17 7.00 3.49
C ILE A 228 -14.95 5.70 4.22
N ASP A 229 -15.49 4.62 3.67
CA ASP A 229 -15.18 3.27 4.09
C ASP A 229 -13.78 2.90 3.60
N THR A 230 -12.86 2.71 4.54
CA THR A 230 -11.47 2.35 4.24
C THR A 230 -11.29 0.86 3.97
N GLY A 231 -12.31 0.02 4.14
CA GLY A 231 -12.18 -1.43 3.97
C GLY A 231 -11.19 -2.06 4.94
N TYR A 232 -10.92 -1.38 6.06
CA TYR A 232 -9.92 -1.78 7.05
C TYR A 232 -10.33 -1.34 8.44
N THR A 233 -10.14 -2.24 9.39
CA THR A 233 -10.23 -1.98 10.83
C THR A 233 -9.04 -2.61 11.54
N ARG A 234 -8.72 -2.15 12.75
CA ARG A 234 -7.77 -2.86 13.59
C ARG A 234 -8.50 -4.03 14.25
N TYR A 235 -7.98 -5.24 14.09
CA TYR A 235 -8.55 -6.40 14.76
C TYR A 235 -8.47 -6.24 16.29
N GLN A 236 -9.58 -6.47 16.98
CA GLN A 236 -9.63 -6.49 18.44
C GLN A 236 -9.82 -7.94 18.91
N ALA A 237 -8.73 -8.56 19.33
CA ALA A 237 -8.74 -9.92 19.88
C ALA A 237 -9.50 -9.92 21.22
N GLY A 238 -10.76 -10.37 21.22
CA GLY A 238 -11.56 -10.44 22.45
C GLY A 238 -12.98 -10.98 22.32
N ALA A 239 -13.59 -11.00 21.13
CA ALA A 239 -15.00 -11.43 20.96
C ALA A 239 -15.21 -12.62 20.01
N ASP A 240 -14.26 -12.92 19.12
CA ASP A 240 -14.44 -13.91 18.05
C ASP A 240 -14.02 -15.33 18.50
N SER A 241 -14.66 -16.37 17.92
CA SER A 241 -14.28 -17.78 18.09
C SER A 241 -12.83 -17.99 17.70
N THR A 242 -12.11 -18.85 18.43
CA THR A 242 -10.72 -19.19 18.08
C THR A 242 -10.60 -20.15 16.89
N GLU A 243 -11.73 -20.69 16.41
CA GLU A 243 -11.76 -21.73 15.38
C GLU A 243 -11.19 -21.24 14.05
N PHE A 244 -11.62 -20.07 13.57
CA PHE A 244 -11.20 -19.58 12.25
C PHE A 244 -9.68 -19.32 12.19
N HIS A 245 -9.05 -18.87 13.27
CA HIS A 245 -7.60 -18.60 13.27
C HIS A 245 -6.76 -19.77 13.81
N SER A 246 -7.38 -20.91 14.14
CA SER A 246 -6.71 -22.07 14.74
C SER A 246 -5.58 -22.60 13.86
N ALA A 247 -5.78 -22.61 12.53
CA ALA A 247 -4.82 -23.08 11.54
C ALA A 247 -3.43 -22.46 11.66
N LEU A 248 -3.30 -21.23 12.17
CA LEU A 248 -2.01 -20.57 12.42
C LEU A 248 -1.65 -20.43 13.90
N THR A 249 -2.63 -20.50 14.81
CA THR A 249 -2.44 -20.10 16.22
C THR A 249 -2.60 -21.21 17.25
N GLU A 250 -2.96 -22.42 16.80
CA GLU A 250 -3.06 -23.59 17.67
C GLU A 250 -1.73 -23.84 18.40
N GLY A 251 -1.81 -24.13 19.70
CA GLY A 251 -0.64 -24.36 20.55
C GLY A 251 0.21 -23.12 20.87
N LEU A 252 -0.06 -21.94 20.29
CA LEU A 252 0.61 -20.70 20.70
C LEU A 252 0.18 -20.29 22.12
N LYS A 253 1.13 -19.75 22.88
CA LYS A 253 0.83 -19.11 24.16
C LYS A 253 -0.13 -17.94 23.96
N GLU A 254 -0.97 -17.65 24.95
CA GLU A 254 -1.96 -16.57 24.89
C GLU A 254 -1.35 -15.22 24.52
N GLY A 255 -0.20 -14.87 25.12
CA GLY A 255 0.53 -13.63 24.81
C GLY A 255 0.98 -13.54 23.35
N ALA A 256 1.49 -14.64 22.78
CA ALA A 256 1.93 -14.70 21.39
C ALA A 256 0.74 -14.65 20.43
N ARG A 257 -0.34 -15.38 20.73
CA ARG A 257 -1.59 -15.32 19.97
C ARG A 257 -2.15 -13.90 19.94
N LYS A 258 -2.26 -13.25 21.11
CA LYS A 258 -2.71 -11.86 21.23
C LYS A 258 -1.81 -10.90 20.45
N GLN A 259 -0.49 -11.10 20.49
CA GLN A 259 0.46 -10.30 19.73
C GLN A 259 0.25 -10.44 18.22
N LEU A 260 0.08 -11.66 17.69
CA LEU A 260 -0.20 -11.85 16.25
C LEU A 260 -1.50 -11.16 15.85
N LEU A 261 -2.58 -11.47 16.55
CA LEU A 261 -3.92 -11.01 16.19
C LEU A 261 -4.06 -9.49 16.30
N THR A 262 -3.50 -8.86 17.33
CA THR A 262 -3.58 -7.39 17.51
C THR A 262 -2.81 -6.63 16.42
N ASN A 263 -1.81 -7.28 15.81
CA ASN A 263 -1.02 -6.71 14.72
C ASN A 263 -1.45 -7.20 13.33
N ALA A 264 -2.51 -8.01 13.24
CA ALA A 264 -3.12 -8.39 11.98
C ALA A 264 -3.91 -7.22 11.40
N LEU A 265 -3.84 -7.08 10.07
CA LEU A 265 -4.73 -6.19 9.33
C LEU A 265 -6.08 -6.89 9.16
N HIS A 266 -7.17 -6.30 9.67
CA HIS A 266 -8.52 -6.78 9.40
C HIS A 266 -9.07 -6.04 8.18
N LEU A 267 -9.18 -6.74 7.06
CA LEU A 267 -9.67 -6.20 5.80
C LEU A 267 -11.11 -6.64 5.56
N THR A 268 -11.89 -5.76 4.94
CA THR A 268 -13.21 -6.09 4.39
C THR A 268 -13.18 -5.90 2.88
N CYS A 269 -13.58 -6.94 2.16
CA CYS A 269 -13.52 -7.00 0.71
C CYS A 269 -14.93 -7.19 0.13
N ARG A 270 -15.19 -6.48 -0.97
CA ARG A 270 -16.41 -6.65 -1.77
C ARG A 270 -16.23 -7.75 -2.81
N PHE A 271 -17.34 -8.26 -3.34
CA PHE A 271 -17.28 -9.25 -4.41
C PHE A 271 -16.37 -8.81 -5.58
N GLY A 272 -15.49 -9.70 -6.01
CA GLY A 272 -14.53 -9.47 -7.09
C GLY A 272 -13.30 -8.64 -6.74
N GLU A 273 -13.20 -8.06 -5.53
CA GLU A 273 -12.01 -7.30 -5.13
C GLU A 273 -10.79 -8.22 -5.04
N THR A 274 -9.68 -7.77 -5.62
CA THR A 274 -8.40 -8.50 -5.57
C THR A 274 -7.77 -8.32 -4.20
N VAL A 275 -7.51 -9.45 -3.54
CA VAL A 275 -6.84 -9.54 -2.23
C VAL A 275 -5.34 -9.70 -2.42
N LEU A 276 -4.93 -10.60 -3.31
CA LEU A 276 -3.53 -10.79 -3.69
C LEU A 276 -3.44 -10.77 -5.22
N ALA A 277 -2.60 -9.90 -5.75
CA ALA A 277 -2.27 -9.90 -7.17
C ALA A 277 -1.21 -10.98 -7.46
N ASP A 278 -1.36 -11.66 -8.60
CA ASP A 278 -0.32 -12.57 -9.09
C ASP A 278 0.98 -11.80 -9.35
N SER A 279 2.12 -12.48 -9.23
CA SER A 279 3.46 -11.94 -9.49
C SER A 279 3.88 -10.76 -8.59
N ALA A 280 3.06 -10.34 -7.63
CA ALA A 280 3.35 -9.28 -6.68
C ALA A 280 4.41 -9.73 -5.66
N HIS A 281 5.31 -8.82 -5.27
CA HIS A 281 6.33 -9.07 -4.24
C HIS A 281 5.76 -8.89 -2.83
N ASP A 282 4.76 -9.69 -2.51
CA ASP A 282 4.12 -9.70 -1.19
C ASP A 282 4.37 -11.02 -0.46
N THR A 283 4.90 -10.92 0.75
CA THR A 283 5.16 -12.05 1.65
C THR A 283 4.23 -12.06 2.85
N SER A 284 3.07 -11.41 2.75
CA SER A 284 2.01 -11.52 3.76
C SER A 284 1.30 -12.88 3.68
N ILE A 285 0.71 -13.30 4.79
CA ILE A 285 -0.15 -14.49 4.89
C ILE A 285 -1.49 -14.05 5.47
N GLY A 286 -2.59 -14.65 5.03
CA GLY A 286 -3.91 -14.30 5.53
C GLY A 286 -4.76 -15.50 5.92
N ILE A 287 -5.81 -15.22 6.70
CA ILE A 287 -6.84 -16.16 7.10
C ILE A 287 -8.20 -15.56 6.72
N VAL A 288 -9.07 -16.36 6.12
CA VAL A 288 -10.47 -15.96 5.89
C VAL A 288 -11.21 -16.02 7.22
N LYS A 289 -11.67 -14.86 7.70
CA LYS A 289 -12.51 -14.77 8.90
C LYS A 289 -13.98 -15.02 8.57
N LYS A 290 -14.45 -14.52 7.41
CA LYS A 290 -15.83 -14.65 6.96
C LYS A 290 -15.89 -14.52 5.43
N GLY A 291 -16.81 -15.24 4.80
CA GLY A 291 -17.01 -15.19 3.35
C GLY A 291 -16.17 -16.23 2.61
N ALA A 292 -15.91 -15.97 1.33
CA ALA A 292 -15.17 -16.87 0.46
C ALA A 292 -14.17 -16.12 -0.43
N LEU A 293 -13.08 -16.80 -0.78
CA LEU A 293 -12.10 -16.36 -1.75
C LEU A 293 -12.00 -17.35 -2.90
N GLU A 294 -11.74 -16.86 -4.09
CA GLU A 294 -11.37 -17.65 -5.27
C GLU A 294 -9.89 -17.45 -5.57
N VAL A 295 -9.17 -18.56 -5.82
CA VAL A 295 -7.75 -18.56 -6.17
C VAL A 295 -7.63 -18.91 -7.64
N TYR A 296 -7.01 -18.01 -8.41
CA TYR A 296 -6.80 -18.16 -9.84
C TYR A 296 -5.32 -18.26 -10.17
N LEU A 297 -4.95 -19.31 -10.89
CA LEU A 297 -3.67 -19.42 -11.56
C LEU A 297 -3.90 -19.04 -13.03
N GLU A 298 -3.29 -17.96 -13.48
CA GLU A 298 -3.59 -17.34 -14.78
C GLU A 298 -5.09 -16.99 -14.90
N GLN A 299 -5.87 -17.79 -15.63
CA GLN A 299 -7.32 -17.63 -15.79
C GLN A 299 -8.12 -18.78 -15.18
N ASP A 300 -7.46 -19.83 -14.71
CA ASP A 300 -8.10 -21.02 -14.19
C ASP A 300 -8.37 -20.89 -12.70
N LEU A 301 -9.63 -21.13 -12.30
CA LEU A 301 -10.02 -21.24 -10.90
C LEU A 301 -9.47 -22.56 -10.33
N ILE A 302 -8.49 -22.47 -9.43
CA ILE A 302 -7.80 -23.65 -8.87
C ILE A 302 -8.28 -24.01 -7.46
N ALA A 303 -8.86 -23.06 -6.72
CA ALA A 303 -9.39 -23.31 -5.38
C ALA A 303 -10.44 -22.27 -4.97
N VAL A 304 -11.36 -22.68 -4.11
CA VAL A 304 -12.25 -21.79 -3.34
C VAL A 304 -11.91 -21.98 -1.87
N LEU A 305 -11.68 -20.87 -1.17
CA LEU A 305 -11.30 -20.84 0.25
C LEU A 305 -12.47 -20.26 1.06
N GLY A 306 -12.80 -20.88 2.18
CA GLY A 306 -13.85 -20.45 3.09
C GLY A 306 -13.31 -20.03 4.45
N GLU A 307 -14.20 -19.81 5.41
CA GLU A 307 -13.84 -19.47 6.78
C GLU A 307 -12.80 -20.45 7.37
N GLY A 308 -11.75 -19.89 7.96
CA GLY A 308 -10.62 -20.61 8.55
C GLY A 308 -9.52 -21.02 7.58
N ASP A 309 -9.76 -20.93 6.27
CA ASP A 309 -8.73 -21.20 5.29
C ASP A 309 -7.66 -20.11 5.27
N VAL A 310 -6.43 -20.56 5.05
CA VAL A 310 -5.24 -19.72 4.99
C VAL A 310 -4.86 -19.47 3.53
N PHE A 311 -4.39 -18.28 3.20
CA PHE A 311 -3.94 -17.94 1.84
C PHE A 311 -2.62 -17.17 1.85
N GLY A 312 -1.89 -17.22 0.73
CA GLY A 312 -0.61 -16.53 0.58
C GLY A 312 0.57 -17.23 1.27
N GLU A 313 0.39 -18.47 1.73
CA GLU A 313 1.37 -19.24 2.47
C GLU A 313 2.63 -19.58 1.65
N LEU A 314 2.50 -19.78 0.34
CA LEU A 314 3.64 -20.19 -0.49
C LEU A 314 4.69 -19.08 -0.60
N ALA A 315 4.28 -17.87 -0.98
CA ALA A 315 5.18 -16.72 -1.05
C ALA A 315 5.69 -16.31 0.34
N PHE A 316 4.89 -16.55 1.40
CA PHE A 316 5.36 -16.43 2.77
C PHE A 316 6.53 -17.40 3.00
N ILE A 317 6.37 -18.71 2.81
CA ILE A 317 7.40 -19.72 3.14
C ILE A 317 8.65 -19.59 2.25
N LEU A 318 8.45 -19.58 0.93
CA LEU A 318 9.54 -19.66 -0.05
C LEU A 318 10.26 -18.32 -0.24
N GLY A 319 9.60 -17.22 0.15
CA GLY A 319 9.98 -15.88 -0.30
C GLY A 319 9.70 -15.70 -1.79
N GLY A 320 9.73 -14.45 -2.25
CA GLY A 320 9.56 -14.12 -3.67
C GLY A 320 8.17 -13.58 -4.02
N LYS A 321 7.71 -13.89 -5.23
CA LYS A 321 6.47 -13.38 -5.81
C LYS A 321 5.27 -14.28 -5.48
N ARG A 322 4.06 -13.73 -5.57
CA ARG A 322 2.83 -14.53 -5.62
C ARG A 322 2.83 -15.40 -6.89
N ASN A 323 2.27 -16.61 -6.76
CA ASN A 323 2.11 -17.58 -7.86
C ASN A 323 0.69 -17.64 -8.42
N ALA A 324 -0.26 -16.98 -7.76
CA ALA A 324 -1.68 -17.01 -8.09
C ALA A 324 -2.32 -15.71 -7.60
N SER A 325 -3.40 -15.30 -8.27
CA SER A 325 -4.24 -14.21 -7.80
C SER A 325 -5.33 -14.73 -6.89
N VAL A 326 -5.72 -13.91 -5.90
CA VAL A 326 -6.78 -14.25 -4.94
C VAL A 326 -7.80 -13.14 -4.95
N ARG A 327 -9.08 -13.47 -5.11
CA ARG A 327 -10.20 -12.52 -5.21
C ARG A 327 -11.30 -12.87 -4.22
N ALA A 328 -12.00 -11.87 -3.71
CA ALA A 328 -13.19 -12.09 -2.91
C ALA A 328 -14.33 -12.65 -3.77
N ALA A 329 -14.91 -13.76 -3.33
CA ALA A 329 -15.97 -14.49 -4.02
C ALA A 329 -17.37 -14.26 -3.40
N SER A 330 -17.42 -13.51 -2.30
CA SER A 330 -18.67 -13.08 -1.65
C SER A 330 -18.61 -11.61 -1.27
N GLU A 331 -19.78 -10.98 -1.15
CA GLU A 331 -19.89 -9.67 -0.50
C GLU A 331 -19.51 -9.77 0.99
N ASP A 332 -19.00 -8.67 1.55
CA ASP A 332 -18.60 -8.55 2.95
C ASP A 332 -17.62 -9.63 3.42
N THR A 333 -16.67 -10.00 2.56
CA THR A 333 -15.60 -10.94 2.91
C THR A 333 -14.66 -10.29 3.93
N GLU A 334 -14.41 -10.96 5.05
CA GLU A 334 -13.52 -10.46 6.12
C GLU A 334 -12.25 -11.30 6.19
N LEU A 335 -11.10 -10.64 6.23
CA LEU A 335 -9.79 -11.29 6.20
C LEU A 335 -8.90 -10.75 7.32
N LEU A 336 -8.10 -11.63 7.92
CA LEU A 336 -6.97 -11.24 8.75
C LEU A 336 -5.67 -11.45 7.99
N VAL A 337 -4.92 -10.37 7.74
CA VAL A 337 -3.64 -10.42 7.01
C VAL A 337 -2.49 -10.08 7.95
N LEU A 338 -1.51 -10.97 8.01
CA LEU A 338 -0.30 -10.87 8.81
C LEU A 338 0.90 -10.62 7.87
N SER A 339 1.70 -9.60 8.19
CA SER A 339 2.99 -9.43 7.53
C SER A 339 4.04 -10.36 8.14
N ARG A 340 5.07 -10.68 7.36
CA ARG A 340 6.26 -11.40 7.85
C ARG A 340 6.87 -10.76 9.09
N LYS A 341 7.00 -9.43 9.11
CA LYS A 341 7.52 -8.66 10.26
C LYS A 341 6.74 -8.96 11.55
N VAL A 342 5.42 -9.13 11.49
CA VAL A 342 4.61 -9.45 12.67
C VAL A 342 4.97 -10.81 13.24
N VAL A 343 5.14 -11.82 12.39
CA VAL A 343 5.55 -13.17 12.81
C VAL A 343 6.98 -13.17 13.36
N ASP A 344 7.90 -12.47 12.70
CA ASP A 344 9.30 -12.39 13.12
C ASP A 344 9.47 -11.68 14.48
N THR A 345 8.53 -10.80 14.85
CA THR A 345 8.55 -10.09 16.15
C THR A 345 8.03 -10.92 17.33
N LEU A 346 7.57 -12.15 17.11
CA LEU A 346 7.17 -13.05 18.20
C LEU A 346 8.32 -13.23 19.18
N LYS A 347 8.06 -12.97 20.48
CA LYS A 347 9.10 -12.85 21.51
C LYS A 347 9.87 -14.13 21.81
N SER A 348 9.22 -15.28 21.66
CA SER A 348 9.80 -16.58 22.03
C SER A 348 10.04 -17.43 20.79
N THR A 349 11.22 -18.04 20.73
CA THR A 349 11.54 -19.06 19.73
C THR A 349 10.54 -20.21 19.74
N SER A 350 9.99 -20.60 20.89
CA SER A 350 8.99 -21.67 20.93
C SER A 350 7.68 -21.27 20.24
N ASP A 351 7.26 -20.01 20.36
CA ASP A 351 6.06 -19.49 19.69
C ASP A 351 6.29 -19.37 18.18
N GLN A 352 7.48 -18.93 17.75
CA GLN A 352 7.86 -18.93 16.33
C GLN A 352 7.87 -20.34 15.75
N LEU A 353 8.52 -21.29 16.43
CA LEU A 353 8.55 -22.70 16.00
C LEU A 353 7.15 -23.29 15.92
N GLN A 354 6.27 -22.95 16.87
CA GLN A 354 4.90 -23.42 16.87
C GLN A 354 4.10 -22.85 15.69
N PHE A 355 4.27 -21.57 15.37
CA PHE A 355 3.68 -20.96 14.16
C PHE A 355 4.16 -21.67 12.89
N TRP A 356 5.48 -21.87 12.74
CA TRP A 356 6.04 -22.57 11.59
C TRP A 356 5.59 -24.03 11.49
N ARG A 357 5.43 -24.72 12.62
CA ARG A 357 4.87 -26.08 12.68
C ARG A 357 3.45 -26.12 12.16
N ASN A 358 2.61 -25.18 12.59
CA ASN A 358 1.22 -25.06 12.12
C ASN A 358 1.18 -24.81 10.60
N LEU A 359 2.02 -23.90 10.12
CA LEU A 359 2.12 -23.57 8.70
C LEU A 359 2.62 -24.76 7.85
N ALA A 360 3.61 -25.50 8.34
CA ALA A 360 4.09 -26.72 7.69
C ALA A 360 3.00 -27.80 7.62
N ALA A 361 2.26 -28.00 8.72
CA ALA A 361 1.16 -28.95 8.76
C ALA A 361 0.03 -28.58 7.79
N LEU A 362 -0.31 -27.29 7.69
CA LEU A 362 -1.27 -26.77 6.72
C LEU A 362 -0.83 -27.09 5.28
N VAL A 363 0.41 -26.75 4.90
CA VAL A 363 0.91 -27.00 3.53
C VAL A 363 0.98 -28.49 3.24
N ALA A 364 1.43 -29.31 4.20
CA ALA A 364 1.45 -30.76 4.05
C ALA A 364 0.05 -31.33 3.79
N LYS A 365 -0.96 -30.88 4.53
CA LYS A 365 -2.37 -31.25 4.29
C LYS A 365 -2.82 -30.89 2.86
N ARG A 366 -2.47 -29.69 2.38
CA ARG A 366 -2.81 -29.26 1.01
C ARG A 366 -2.16 -30.12 -0.06
N VAL A 367 -0.89 -30.48 0.10
CA VAL A 367 -0.18 -31.36 -0.84
C VAL A 367 -0.83 -32.74 -0.89
N VAL A 368 -1.20 -33.30 0.26
CA VAL A 368 -1.92 -34.59 0.32
C VAL A 368 -3.27 -34.51 -0.40
N SER A 369 -4.06 -33.48 -0.14
CA SER A 369 -5.37 -33.30 -0.79
C SER A 369 -5.25 -33.09 -2.30
N ALA A 370 -4.27 -32.29 -2.76
CA ALA A 370 -4.03 -32.06 -4.18
C ALA A 370 -3.62 -33.34 -4.92
N ASN A 371 -2.73 -34.14 -4.32
CA ASN A 371 -2.31 -35.42 -4.90
C ASN A 371 -3.47 -36.43 -4.98
N ALA A 372 -4.35 -36.47 -3.97
CA ALA A 372 -5.54 -37.30 -4.01
C ALA A 372 -6.47 -36.91 -5.16
N ALA A 373 -6.79 -35.62 -5.30
CA ALA A 373 -7.62 -35.12 -6.38
C ALA A 373 -7.03 -35.38 -7.79
N LEU A 374 -5.70 -35.28 -7.93
CA LEU A 374 -5.01 -35.60 -9.18
C LEU A 374 -5.11 -37.10 -9.53
N ASN A 375 -5.00 -37.98 -8.53
CA ASN A 375 -5.17 -39.42 -8.74
C ASN A 375 -6.59 -39.77 -9.17
N ASP A 376 -7.60 -39.23 -8.48
CA ASP A 376 -9.01 -39.43 -8.81
C ASP A 376 -9.33 -38.97 -10.25
N ALA A 377 -8.80 -37.80 -10.65
CA ALA A 377 -8.97 -37.28 -12.01
C ALA A 377 -8.28 -38.16 -13.07
N ARG A 378 -7.14 -38.77 -12.74
CA ARG A 378 -6.41 -39.69 -13.62
C ARG A 378 -7.15 -41.02 -13.78
N GLU A 379 -7.72 -41.55 -12.71
CA GLU A 379 -8.53 -42.77 -12.74
C GLU A 379 -9.82 -42.56 -13.54
N ALA A 380 -10.51 -41.43 -13.35
CA ALA A 380 -11.70 -41.07 -14.12
C ALA A 380 -11.43 -40.96 -15.64
N LYS A 381 -10.30 -40.37 -16.04
CA LYS A 381 -9.88 -40.33 -17.46
C LYS A 381 -9.56 -41.71 -18.03
N THR A 382 -8.97 -42.59 -17.23
CA THR A 382 -8.62 -43.96 -17.65
C THR A 382 -9.88 -44.83 -17.82
N SER A 383 -10.86 -44.65 -16.94
CA SER A 383 -12.20 -45.27 -17.01
C SER A 383 -12.99 -44.81 -18.24
N ALA A 384 -12.98 -43.51 -18.55
CA ALA A 384 -13.71 -42.96 -19.70
C ALA A 384 -13.09 -43.34 -21.07
N ALA A 385 -11.81 -43.71 -21.11
CA ALA A 385 -11.10 -44.09 -22.33
C ALA A 385 -11.29 -45.57 -22.74
N MET A 386 -12.00 -46.38 -21.94
CA MET A 386 -12.43 -47.72 -22.32
C MET A 386 -13.93 -47.74 -22.68
N PRO A 387 -14.33 -47.41 -23.92
CA PRO A 387 -15.69 -47.69 -24.36
C PRO A 387 -15.87 -49.20 -24.41
N GLY A 388 -16.87 -49.69 -23.66
CA GLY A 388 -17.11 -51.11 -23.44
C GLY A 388 -17.14 -51.92 -24.73
N THR A 389 -16.26 -52.91 -24.82
CA THR A 389 -16.46 -54.12 -25.60
C THR A 389 -17.65 -54.86 -24.99
N ARG A 390 -18.82 -54.71 -25.60
CA ARG A 390 -19.92 -55.67 -25.49
C ARG A 390 -20.48 -55.98 -26.86
#